data_AF-A0A2A4XX59-F1
#
_entry.id   AF-A0A2A4XX59-F1
#
_cell.length_a   1.000
_cell.length_b   1.000
_cell.length_c   1.000
_cell.angle_alpha   90.00
_cell.angle_beta   90.00
_cell.angle_gamma   90.00
#
_symmetry.space_group_name_H-M   'P 1'
#
loop_
_entity.id
_entity.type
_entity.pdbx_description
1 polymer ?
#
loop_
_entity_poly.entity_id
_entity_poly.type
_entity_poly.pdbx_seq_one_letter_code
_entity_poly.pdbx_strand_id
1 'polypeptide(L)'
;MEREIETEITETFGFPVKSGGFKELVREFSACGRIVMVAGIRPDGTFIYSLYFWDMSEYENIGEGYWAPCSEGGIYSDIDSATREAKRILVTKGINEKI
;
A
#
# COMPACT_ATOMS: atom_id res chain seq x y z
N MET A 1 -29.30 -20.75 -19.44
CA MET A 1 -28.69 -19.50 -19.93
C MET A 1 -28.39 -18.67 -18.70
N GLU A 2 -27.31 -19.04 -18.03
CA GLU A 2 -26.88 -18.39 -16.79
C GLU A 2 -26.06 -17.17 -17.20
N ARG A 3 -26.51 -15.99 -16.78
CA ARG A 3 -25.77 -14.75 -17.01
C ARG A 3 -24.65 -14.72 -15.99
N GLU A 4 -23.41 -14.90 -16.47
CA GLU A 4 -22.22 -14.58 -15.69
C GLU A 4 -22.29 -13.10 -15.33
N ILE A 5 -22.32 -12.83 -14.03
CA ILE A 5 -22.19 -11.48 -13.49
C ILE A 5 -20.72 -11.12 -13.70
N GLU A 6 -20.45 -10.33 -14.74
CA GLU A 6 -19.20 -9.60 -14.90
C GLU A 6 -19.01 -8.80 -13.60
N THR A 7 -18.13 -9.30 -12.75
CA THR A 7 -17.70 -8.60 -11.55
C THR A 7 -16.87 -7.46 -12.09
N GLU A 8 -17.50 -6.29 -12.18
CA GLU A 8 -16.90 -5.02 -12.49
C GLU A 8 -15.61 -4.92 -11.66
N ILE A 9 -14.48 -5.15 -12.33
CA ILE A 9 -13.16 -5.02 -11.75
C ILE A 9 -13.03 -3.53 -11.53
N THR A 10 -13.48 -3.07 -10.35
CA THR A 10 -13.03 -1.79 -9.81
C THR A 10 -11.52 -1.86 -9.95
N GLU A 11 -10.89 -0.90 -10.63
CA GLU A 11 -9.44 -0.77 -10.72
C GLU A 11 -8.88 -0.48 -9.31
N THR A 12 -9.08 -1.40 -8.36
CA THR A 12 -8.23 -1.55 -7.20
C THR A 12 -6.86 -1.78 -7.79
N PHE A 13 -6.04 -0.74 -7.71
CA PHE A 13 -4.61 -0.70 -8.00
C PHE A 13 -3.94 -1.88 -7.30
N GLY A 14 -4.11 -3.09 -7.81
CA GLY A 14 -3.53 -4.29 -7.25
C GLY A 14 -2.05 -4.10 -7.47
N PHE A 15 -1.28 -4.00 -6.39
CA PHE A 15 0.17 -3.96 -6.51
C PHE A 15 0.54 -5.11 -7.45
N PRO A 16 1.08 -4.83 -8.64
CA PRO A 16 1.52 -5.91 -9.50
C PRO A 16 2.47 -6.73 -8.63
N VAL A 17 2.33 -8.05 -8.67
CA VAL A 17 2.97 -9.07 -7.83
C VAL A 17 4.51 -8.91 -7.69
N LYS A 18 5.11 -7.91 -8.34
CA LYS A 18 6.51 -7.50 -8.27
C LYS A 18 6.83 -6.41 -7.24
N SER A 19 5.86 -5.72 -6.65
CA SER A 19 6.12 -4.74 -5.58
C SER A 19 6.05 -5.44 -4.21
N GLY A 20 7.20 -5.82 -3.68
CA GLY A 20 7.35 -6.39 -2.32
C GLY A 20 7.20 -7.91 -2.20
N GLY A 21 6.73 -8.61 -3.24
CA GLY A 21 6.69 -10.07 -3.26
C GLY A 21 5.72 -10.72 -2.26
N PHE A 22 4.68 -9.99 -1.82
CA PHE A 22 3.66 -10.48 -0.88
C PHE A 22 2.24 -10.28 -1.42
N LYS A 23 1.30 -11.12 -0.97
CA LYS A 23 -0.13 -10.99 -1.26
C LYS A 23 -0.73 -9.94 -0.34
N GLU A 24 -1.30 -8.89 -0.91
CA GLU A 24 -2.00 -7.83 -0.18
C GLU A 24 -3.23 -8.37 0.57
N LEU A 25 -3.39 -7.91 1.82
CA LEU A 25 -4.53 -8.21 2.68
C LEU A 25 -5.19 -6.95 3.25
N VAL A 26 -4.41 -5.89 3.50
CA VAL A 26 -4.89 -4.63 4.10
C VAL A 26 -4.27 -3.46 3.35
N ARG A 27 -5.09 -2.43 3.09
CA ARG A 27 -4.66 -1.15 2.52
C ARG A 27 -5.34 -0.01 3.25
N GLU A 28 -4.56 0.99 3.64
CA GLU A 28 -5.10 2.21 4.24
C GLU A 28 -4.36 3.44 3.77
N PHE A 29 -5.11 4.49 3.46
CA PHE A 29 -4.58 5.80 3.11
C PHE A 29 -4.46 6.66 4.36
N SER A 30 -3.40 7.47 4.39
CA SER A 30 -3.28 8.59 5.32
C SER A 30 -4.42 9.60 5.11
N ALA A 31 -4.68 10.43 6.12
CA ALA A 31 -5.74 11.43 6.06
C ALA A 31 -5.56 12.45 4.92
N CYS A 32 -4.33 12.73 4.49
CA CYS A 32 -4.04 13.61 3.35
C CYS A 32 -4.11 12.90 1.99
N GLY A 33 -4.29 11.58 1.97
CA GLY A 33 -4.29 10.76 0.75
C GLY A 33 -2.92 10.60 0.08
N ARG A 34 -1.86 11.25 0.58
CA ARG A 34 -0.52 11.22 -0.04
C ARG A 34 0.32 10.02 0.35
N ILE A 35 -0.03 9.33 1.43
CA ILE A 35 0.68 8.12 1.87
C ILE A 35 -0.33 6.97 1.91
N VAL A 36 0.06 5.81 1.40
CA VAL A 36 -0.68 4.56 1.51
C VAL A 36 0.17 3.51 2.21
N MET A 37 -0.41 2.83 3.19
CA MET A 37 0.16 1.60 3.74
C MET A 37 -0.52 0.39 3.12
N VAL A 38 0.27 -0.66 2.93
CA VAL A 38 -0.16 -1.94 2.38
C VAL A 38 0.45 -3.02 3.25
N ALA A 39 -0.38 -3.91 3.80
CA ALA A 39 0.08 -5.05 4.58
C ALA A 39 -0.43 -6.35 3.96
N GLY A 40 0.35 -7.42 4.12
CA GLY A 40 0.04 -8.69 3.48
C GLY A 40 0.92 -9.83 3.95
N ILE A 41 0.87 -10.93 3.20
CA ILE A 41 1.52 -12.20 3.55
C ILE A 41 2.48 -12.65 2.45
N ARG A 42 3.70 -13.02 2.83
CA ARG A 42 4.72 -13.59 1.95
C ARG A 42 4.44 -15.08 1.67
N PRO A 43 5.03 -15.66 0.62
CA PRO A 43 4.89 -17.10 0.34
C PRO A 43 5.37 -18.02 1.47
N ASP A 44 6.25 -17.55 2.34
CA ASP A 44 6.75 -18.27 3.52
C ASP A 44 5.81 -18.24 4.73
N GLY A 45 4.66 -17.57 4.62
CA GLY A 45 3.67 -17.45 5.68
C GLY A 45 3.91 -16.29 6.66
N THR A 46 4.97 -15.50 6.46
CA THR A 46 5.24 -14.32 7.29
C THR A 46 4.43 -13.12 6.84
N PHE A 47 4.01 -12.28 7.78
CA PHE A 47 3.32 -11.03 7.48
C PHE A 47 4.30 -9.86 7.38
N ILE A 48 4.01 -8.93 6.47
CA ILE A 48 4.86 -7.77 6.12
C ILE A 48 3.97 -6.56 5.83
N TYR A 49 4.56 -5.36 5.87
CA TYR A 49 3.97 -4.15 5.30
C TYR A 49 4.95 -3.35 4.45
N SER A 50 4.39 -2.53 3.54
CA SER A 50 5.08 -1.49 2.79
C SER A 50 4.28 -0.19 2.84
N LEU A 51 4.97 0.95 2.88
CA LEU A 51 4.39 2.29 2.75
C LEU A 51 4.91 2.95 1.47
N TYR A 52 4.00 3.61 0.78
CA TYR A 52 4.27 4.39 -0.41
C TYR A 52 3.78 5.82 -0.20
N PHE A 53 4.48 6.77 -0.78
CA PHE A 53 4.02 8.16 -0.87
C PHE A 53 3.77 8.54 -2.33
N TRP A 54 2.82 9.44 -2.55
CA TRP A 54 2.50 9.98 -3.86
C TRP A 54 3.51 11.07 -4.18
N ASP A 55 4.45 10.77 -5.07
CA ASP A 55 5.47 11.69 -5.54
C ASP A 55 5.01 12.41 -6.82
N MET A 56 5.23 13.71 -6.85
CA MET A 56 4.94 14.61 -7.98
C MET A 56 6.22 15.26 -8.54
N SER A 57 7.41 14.88 -8.02
CA SER A 57 8.71 15.47 -8.37
C SER A 57 9.02 15.42 -9.86
N GLU A 58 8.53 14.39 -10.55
CA GLU A 58 8.74 14.21 -11.99
C GLU A 58 7.52 14.58 -12.85
N TYR A 59 6.49 15.23 -12.28
CA TYR A 59 5.26 15.55 -13.02
C TYR A 59 5.52 16.32 -14.32
N GLU A 60 6.51 17.22 -14.33
CA GLU A 60 6.90 17.96 -15.54
C GLU A 60 7.50 17.07 -16.64
N ASN A 61 8.07 15.92 -16.26
CA ASN A 61 8.74 14.99 -17.18
C ASN A 61 7.81 13.83 -17.61
N ILE A 62 7.01 13.29 -16.69
CA ILE A 62 6.19 12.09 -16.92
C ILE A 62 4.69 12.38 -17.05
N GLY A 63 4.26 13.60 -16.72
CA GLY A 63 2.87 14.05 -16.85
C GLY A 63 1.90 13.52 -15.78
N GLU A 64 2.38 12.72 -14.84
CA GLU A 64 1.61 12.15 -13.75
C GLU A 64 2.45 12.01 -12.46
N GLY A 65 1.78 11.73 -11.34
CA GLY A 65 2.46 11.35 -10.10
C GLY A 65 2.66 9.84 -10.02
N TYR A 66 3.48 9.39 -9.09
CA TYR A 66 3.74 7.96 -8.89
C TYR A 66 3.85 7.58 -7.42
N TRP A 67 3.51 6.33 -7.11
CA TRP A 67 3.66 5.77 -5.77
C TRP A 67 5.12 5.36 -5.53
N ALA A 68 5.87 6.22 -4.86
CA ALA A 68 7.25 5.96 -4.50
C ALA A 68 7.35 5.21 -3.15
N PRO A 69 8.20 4.18 -3.03
CA PRO A 69 8.38 3.46 -1.76
C PRO A 69 9.05 4.35 -0.72
N CYS A 70 8.52 4.43 0.50
CA CYS A 70 9.16 5.20 1.59
C CYS A 70 9.52 4.38 2.82
N SER A 71 8.91 3.22 3.02
CA SER A 71 9.26 2.31 4.12
C SER A 71 8.77 0.91 3.81
N GLU A 72 9.56 -0.08 4.18
CA GLU A 72 9.16 -1.48 4.25
C GLU A 72 9.55 -2.01 5.62
N GLY A 73 8.72 -2.87 6.19
CA GLY A 73 9.07 -3.53 7.43
C GLY A 73 8.43 -4.90 7.52
N GLY A 74 9.16 -5.81 8.17
CA GLY A 74 8.53 -6.95 8.82
C GLY A 74 9.14 -8.32 8.58
N ILE A 75 9.09 -9.07 9.68
CA ILE A 75 8.74 -10.49 9.77
C ILE A 75 7.76 -10.56 10.94
N TYR A 76 6.45 -10.60 10.68
CA TYR A 76 5.41 -10.64 11.72
C TYR A 76 4.71 -11.99 11.75
N SER A 77 4.25 -12.40 12.93
CA SER A 77 3.47 -13.63 13.16
C SER A 77 2.01 -13.51 12.71
N ASP A 78 1.48 -12.29 12.60
CA ASP A 78 0.08 -12.00 12.32
C ASP A 78 -0.09 -10.66 11.60
N ILE A 79 -1.21 -10.53 10.88
CA ILE A 79 -1.54 -9.34 10.09
C ILE A 79 -1.82 -8.11 10.96
N ASP A 80 -2.34 -8.29 12.18
CA ASP A 80 -2.67 -7.18 13.09
C ASP A 80 -1.41 -6.46 13.56
N SER A 81 -0.35 -7.20 13.85
CA SER A 81 0.96 -6.66 14.22
C SER A 81 1.60 -5.89 13.09
N ALA A 82 1.59 -6.44 11.87
CA ALA A 82 2.09 -5.77 10.67
C ALA A 82 1.31 -4.46 10.42
N THR A 83 -0.02 -4.52 10.49
CA THR A 83 -0.90 -3.37 10.26
C THR A 83 -0.74 -2.30 11.33
N ARG A 84 -0.63 -2.68 12.61
CA ARG A 84 -0.43 -1.74 13.72
C ARG A 84 0.87 -0.96 13.57
N GLU A 85 1.95 -1.63 13.17
CA GLU A 85 3.23 -0.95 12.95
C GLU A 85 3.16 -0.04 11.73
N ALA A 86 2.58 -0.50 10.62
CA ALA A 86 2.38 0.31 9.43
C ALA A 86 1.55 1.57 9.73
N LYS A 87 0.47 1.44 10.52
CA LYS A 87 -0.38 2.55 10.99
C LYS A 87 0.40 3.56 11.82
N ARG A 88 1.26 3.10 12.74
CA ARG A 88 2.10 3.98 13.56
C ARG A 88 2.97 4.89 12.69
N ILE A 89 3.56 4.33 11.63
CA ILE A 89 4.37 5.08 10.68
C ILE A 89 3.49 5.98 9.80
N LEU A 90 2.35 5.48 9.33
CA LEU A 90 1.38 6.24 8.52
C LEU A 90 0.93 7.52 9.24
N VAL A 91 0.57 7.40 10.53
CA VAL A 91 0.17 8.55 11.37
C VAL A 91 1.35 9.51 11.56
N THR A 92 2.53 8.99 11.89
CA THR A 92 3.72 9.82 12.13
C THR A 92 4.12 10.61 10.88
N LYS A 93 4.13 9.96 9.71
CA LYS A 93 4.48 10.62 8.43
C LYS A 93 3.36 11.51 7.91
N GLY A 94 2.10 11.09 8.03
CA GLY A 94 0.94 11.88 7.62
C GLY A 94 0.73 13.18 8.43
N ILE A 95 1.23 13.23 9.67
CA ILE A 95 1.26 14.46 10.48
C ILE A 95 2.37 15.42 10.00
N ASN A 96 3.54 14.88 9.64
CA ASN A 96 4.69 15.70 9.24
C ASN A 96 4.58 16.31 7.83
N GLU A 97 3.68 15.80 6.98
CA GLU A 97 3.42 16.37 5.64
C GLU A 97 2.28 17.40 5.61
N LYS A 98 1.76 17.85 6.77
CA LYS A 98 0.77 18.94 6.88
C LYS A 98 1.37 20.35 6.73
N ILE A 99 2.52 20.50 6.07
CA ILE A 99 3.20 21.78 5.88
C ILE A 99 2.89 22.34 4.50
#